data_AF-A0A096AEX5-F1
#
_entry.id   AF-A0A096AEX5-F1
#
_cell.length_a   1.000
_cell.length_b   1.000
_cell.length_c   1.000
_cell.angle_alpha   90.00
_cell.angle_beta   90.00
_cell.angle_gamma   90.00
#
_symmetry.space_group_name_H-M   'P 1'
#
loop_
_entity.id
_entity.type
_entity.pdbx_description
1 polymer ?
#
loop_
_entity_poly.entity_id
_entity_poly.type
_entity_poly.pdbx_seq_one_letter_code
_entity_poly.pdbx_strand_id
1 'polypeptide(L)'
;MPLCSDMTGVAKGIAGLGALFYIALRVWASLARAEAIDVFPLLRPFVIGFCIMFFPTIVLGTMNGVLSPIVKGTEMMVDKQEGTLAKLIAQRDKLQEEAYLRNPETAFLVSNEAFDQKIEEMGIVGPEDAITIAGMYAERSAYQMKQWILKCVHDIMEILFHAAGLIIDTLRTFILIVLSILGPVVFGIAVWDGLSGSMTAWFSRYISVYLWLPVSSILTALLTKIQVLMVQKDIETLSDP
;
A
#
# COMPACT_ATOMS: atom_id res chain seq x y z
N MET A 1 23.10 -4.15 9.15
CA MET A 1 23.24 -2.86 8.45
C MET A 1 24.53 -2.19 8.90
N PRO A 2 25.58 -2.14 8.07
CA PRO A 2 26.90 -1.61 8.48
C PRO A 2 26.86 -0.15 8.92
N LEU A 3 26.04 0.70 8.29
CA LEU A 3 25.89 2.12 8.65
C LEU A 3 25.28 2.35 10.04
N CYS A 4 24.48 1.42 10.56
CA CYS A 4 24.00 1.48 11.94
C CYS A 4 25.14 1.25 12.94
N SER A 5 26.19 0.52 12.56
CA SER A 5 27.36 0.24 13.42
C SER A 5 28.16 1.50 13.71
N ASP A 6 28.40 2.32 12.67
CA ASP A 6 29.16 3.57 12.80
C ASP A 6 28.41 4.58 13.68
N MET A 7 27.10 4.71 13.47
CA MET A 7 26.24 5.56 14.30
C MET A 7 26.09 5.04 15.73
N THR A 8 26.20 3.73 15.93
CA THR A 8 26.21 3.13 17.28
C THR A 8 27.44 3.57 18.07
N GLY A 9 28.59 3.75 17.43
CA GLY A 9 29.79 4.29 18.08
C GLY A 9 29.58 5.70 18.60
N VAL A 10 29.05 6.59 17.76
CA VAL A 10 28.71 7.97 18.12
C VAL A 10 27.66 8.00 19.24
N ALA A 11 26.60 7.19 19.10
CA ALA A 11 25.54 7.06 20.09
C ALA A 11 26.06 6.62 21.46
N LYS A 12 26.98 5.65 21.51
CA LYS A 12 27.62 5.20 22.76
C LYS A 12 28.39 6.33 23.44
N GLY A 13 29.08 7.18 22.68
CA GLY A 13 29.78 8.35 23.22
C GLY A 13 28.82 9.37 23.85
N ILE A 14 27.75 9.72 23.14
CA ILE A 14 26.73 10.66 23.62
C ILE A 14 26.00 10.08 24.85
N ALA A 15 25.62 8.82 24.79
CA ALA A 15 24.95 8.10 25.86
C ALA A 15 25.85 7.94 27.09
N GLY A 16 27.13 7.63 26.90
CA GLY A 16 28.09 7.47 27.98
C GLY A 16 28.34 8.77 28.74
N LEU A 17 28.52 9.88 28.01
CA LEU A 17 28.63 11.20 28.63
C LEU A 17 27.33 11.58 29.35
N GLY A 18 26.18 11.38 28.70
CA GLY A 18 24.87 11.60 29.32
C GLY A 18 24.66 10.78 30.59
N ALA A 19 25.05 9.50 30.58
CA ALA A 19 24.94 8.60 31.73
C ALA A 19 25.82 9.05 32.90
N LEU A 20 27.06 9.48 32.63
CA LEU A 20 27.97 10.00 33.66
C LEU A 20 27.36 11.21 34.36
N PHE A 21 26.89 12.21 33.60
CA PHE A 21 26.23 13.38 34.18
C PHE A 21 24.94 13.03 34.91
N TYR A 22 24.10 12.16 34.33
CA TYR A 22 22.84 11.70 34.88
C TYR A 22 23.01 11.03 36.26
N ILE A 23 24.00 10.16 36.38
CA ILE A 23 24.32 9.42 37.61
C ILE A 23 24.99 10.35 38.62
N ALA A 24 26.00 11.12 38.20
CA ALA A 24 26.76 12.01 39.08
C ALA A 24 25.85 13.03 39.77
N LEU A 25 24.93 13.67 39.03
CA LEU A 25 24.00 14.66 39.59
C LEU A 25 23.03 14.04 40.62
N ARG A 26 22.53 12.83 40.35
CA ARG A 26 21.61 12.13 41.26
C ARG A 26 22.31 11.65 42.52
N VAL A 27 23.49 11.03 42.37
CA VAL A 27 24.28 10.56 43.51
C VAL A 27 24.72 11.75 44.36
N TRP A 28 25.19 12.83 43.75
CA TRP A 28 25.53 14.07 44.46
C TRP A 28 24.34 14.62 45.23
N ALA A 29 23.16 14.67 44.60
CA ALA A 29 21.95 15.17 45.23
C ALA A 29 21.50 14.31 46.43
N SER A 30 21.58 12.98 46.32
CA SER A 30 21.30 12.06 47.43
C SER A 30 22.30 12.20 48.57
N LEU A 31 23.61 12.32 48.25
CA LEU A 31 24.66 12.54 49.25
C LEU A 31 24.49 13.88 49.97
N ALA A 32 24.17 14.94 49.24
CA ALA A 32 23.94 16.27 49.81
C ALA A 32 22.72 16.32 50.74
N ARG A 33 21.71 15.47 50.51
CA ARG A 33 20.53 15.33 51.39
C ARG A 33 20.70 14.30 52.50
N ALA A 34 21.82 13.58 52.55
CA ALA A 34 22.05 12.44 53.44
C ALA A 34 20.94 11.36 53.35
N GLU A 35 20.31 11.25 52.18
CA GLU A 35 19.31 10.23 51.88
C GLU A 35 19.99 8.98 51.32
N ALA A 36 19.36 7.82 51.54
CA ALA A 36 19.77 6.60 50.86
C ALA A 36 19.68 6.79 49.34
N ILE A 37 20.65 6.25 48.61
CA ILE A 37 20.70 6.37 47.14
C ILE A 37 19.59 5.50 46.54
N ASP A 38 18.65 6.12 45.84
CA ASP A 38 17.68 5.39 45.03
C ASP A 38 18.34 4.88 43.74
N VAL A 39 18.47 3.56 43.65
CA VAL A 39 19.11 2.88 42.52
C VAL A 39 18.19 2.75 41.30
N PHE A 40 16.87 2.87 41.48
CA PHE A 40 15.92 2.61 40.41
C PHE A 40 16.03 3.63 39.26
N PRO A 41 16.12 4.96 39.51
CA PRO A 41 16.39 5.94 38.48
C PRO A 41 17.75 5.73 37.79
N LEU A 42 18.75 5.26 38.54
CA LEU A 42 20.11 5.06 38.03
C LEU A 42 20.20 3.94 36.98
N LEU A 43 19.24 3.02 36.94
CA LEU A 43 19.19 1.94 35.94
C LEU A 43 18.83 2.43 34.52
N ARG A 44 18.11 3.54 34.40
CA ARG A 44 17.63 4.09 33.13
C ARG A 44 18.75 4.24 32.06
N PRO A 45 19.87 4.93 32.32
CA PRO A 45 20.96 5.04 31.35
C PRO A 45 21.54 3.69 30.93
N PHE A 46 21.58 2.69 31.80
CA PHE A 46 22.08 1.36 31.47
C PHE A 46 21.15 0.61 30.53
N VAL A 47 19.83 0.66 30.78
CA VAL A 47 18.83 0.05 29.89
C VAL A 47 18.87 0.70 28.50
N ILE A 48 18.97 2.03 28.44
CA ILE A 48 19.09 2.74 27.16
C ILE A 48 20.43 2.39 26.46
N GLY A 49 21.52 2.31 27.20
CA GLY A 49 22.83 1.87 26.67
C GLY A 49 22.79 0.44 26.11
N PHE A 50 22.06 -0.46 26.77
CA PHE A 50 21.79 -1.80 26.26
C PHE A 50 20.99 -1.76 24.95
N CYS A 51 19.94 -0.95 24.88
CA CYS A 51 19.16 -0.74 23.66
C CYS A 51 20.00 -0.16 22.51
N ILE A 52 20.99 0.69 22.77
CA ILE A 52 21.92 1.21 21.76
C ILE A 52 22.84 0.10 21.24
N MET A 53 23.39 -0.73 22.13
CA MET A 53 24.31 -1.81 21.76
C MET A 53 23.61 -2.88 20.91
N PHE A 54 22.38 -3.22 21.27
CA PHE A 54 21.57 -4.22 20.58
C PHE A 54 20.46 -3.61 19.73
N PHE A 55 20.70 -2.40 19.20
CA PHE A 55 19.68 -1.65 18.47
C PHE A 55 19.10 -2.41 17.27
N PRO A 56 19.93 -3.02 16.38
CA PRO A 56 19.39 -3.71 15.21
C PRO A 56 18.58 -4.97 15.56
N THR A 57 18.99 -5.70 16.59
CA THR A 57 18.39 -7.00 16.94
C THR A 57 17.19 -6.84 17.86
N ILE A 58 17.31 -6.04 18.91
CA ILE A 58 16.28 -5.89 19.93
C ILE A 58 15.28 -4.82 19.53
N VAL A 59 15.74 -3.59 19.25
CA VAL A 59 14.83 -2.47 19.00
C VAL A 59 14.14 -2.62 17.65
N LEU A 60 14.90 -2.69 16.56
CA LEU A 60 14.33 -2.85 15.21
C LEU A 60 13.67 -4.22 15.02
N GLY A 61 14.26 -5.29 15.58
CA GLY A 61 13.68 -6.63 15.52
C GLY A 61 12.31 -6.71 16.20
N THR A 62 12.16 -6.11 17.39
CA THR A 62 10.86 -6.07 18.08
C THR A 62 9.86 -5.21 17.32
N MET A 63 10.27 -4.04 16.83
CA MET A 63 9.41 -3.16 16.03
C MET A 63 8.86 -3.88 14.80
N ASN A 64 9.74 -4.52 14.02
CA ASN A 64 9.33 -5.28 12.85
C ASN A 64 8.48 -6.50 13.22
N GLY A 65 8.79 -7.18 14.33
CA GLY A 65 8.01 -8.31 14.82
C GLY A 65 6.57 -7.94 15.17
N VAL A 66 6.36 -6.77 15.78
CA VAL A 66 5.02 -6.28 16.15
C VAL A 66 4.28 -5.69 14.95
N LEU A 67 4.96 -4.98 14.06
CA LEU A 67 4.33 -4.25 12.96
C LEU A 67 4.15 -5.10 11.69
N SER A 68 5.01 -6.11 11.44
CA SER A 68 4.92 -6.97 10.25
C SER A 68 3.58 -7.73 10.13
N PRO A 69 2.99 -8.30 11.20
CA PRO A 69 1.68 -8.94 11.11
C PRO A 69 0.57 -7.99 10.66
N ILE A 70 0.65 -6.70 11.03
CA ILE A 70 -0.33 -5.69 10.64
C ILE A 70 -0.28 -5.49 9.12
N VAL A 71 0.93 -5.34 8.56
CA VAL A 71 1.13 -5.21 7.11
C VAL A 71 0.60 -6.43 6.37
N LYS A 72 1.03 -7.62 6.77
CA LYS A 72 0.61 -8.88 6.14
C LYS A 72 -0.90 -9.06 6.21
N GLY A 73 -1.52 -8.75 7.34
CA GLY A 73 -2.98 -8.83 7.50
C GLY A 73 -3.72 -7.88 6.57
N THR A 74 -3.22 -6.65 6.40
CA THR A 74 -3.83 -5.68 5.49
C THR A 74 -3.61 -6.00 4.01
N GLU A 75 -2.45 -6.54 3.63
CA GLU A 75 -2.20 -7.01 2.26
C GLU A 75 -3.12 -8.19 1.91
N MET A 76 -3.23 -9.18 2.79
CA MET A 76 -4.16 -10.31 2.60
C MET A 76 -5.62 -9.86 2.45
N MET A 77 -6.00 -8.74 3.07
CA MET A 77 -7.33 -8.17 2.92
C MET A 77 -7.55 -7.58 1.52
N VAL A 78 -6.53 -6.93 0.94
CA VAL A 78 -6.56 -6.44 -0.44
C VAL A 78 -6.64 -7.61 -1.40
N ASP A 79 -5.73 -8.59 -1.30
CA ASP A 79 -5.67 -9.76 -2.18
C ASP A 79 -6.99 -10.52 -2.24
N LYS A 80 -7.65 -10.69 -1.08
CA LYS A 80 -8.95 -11.35 -0.99
C LYS A 80 -10.03 -10.59 -1.77
N GLN A 81 -9.99 -9.25 -1.71
CA GLN A 81 -10.99 -8.42 -2.37
C GLN A 81 -10.73 -8.28 -3.87
N GLU A 82 -9.47 -8.11 -4.28
CA GLU A 82 -9.09 -8.11 -5.68
C GLU A 82 -9.42 -9.45 -6.35
N GLY A 83 -9.14 -10.57 -5.68
CA GLY A 83 -9.52 -11.89 -6.18
C GLY A 83 -11.04 -12.10 -6.27
N THR A 84 -11.83 -11.42 -5.44
CA THR A 84 -13.30 -11.44 -5.54
C THR A 84 -13.78 -10.58 -6.71
N LEU A 85 -13.20 -9.39 -6.86
CA LEU A 85 -13.51 -8.47 -7.96
C LEU A 85 -13.18 -9.10 -9.31
N ALA A 86 -12.01 -9.71 -9.46
CA ALA A 86 -11.58 -10.36 -10.71
C ALA A 86 -12.55 -11.47 -11.14
N LYS A 87 -13.07 -12.26 -10.18
CA LYS A 87 -14.08 -13.29 -10.46
C LYS A 87 -15.40 -12.69 -10.93
N LEU A 88 -15.85 -11.60 -10.31
CA LEU A 88 -17.08 -10.92 -10.67
C LEU A 88 -16.98 -10.23 -12.02
N ILE A 89 -15.84 -9.59 -12.33
CA ILE A 89 -15.59 -9.02 -13.66
C ILE A 89 -15.64 -10.12 -14.72
N ALA A 90 -14.97 -11.25 -14.50
CA ALA A 90 -15.01 -12.38 -15.44
C ALA A 90 -16.43 -12.95 -15.62
N GLN A 91 -17.27 -12.94 -14.58
CA GLN A 91 -18.67 -13.34 -14.68
C GLN A 91 -19.49 -12.31 -15.46
N ARG A 92 -19.32 -11.01 -15.18
CA ARG A 92 -20.00 -9.92 -15.87
C ARG A 92 -19.66 -9.94 -17.36
N ASP A 93 -18.39 -10.07 -17.71
CA ASP A 93 -17.93 -10.06 -19.09
C ASP A 93 -18.51 -11.23 -19.90
N LYS A 94 -18.63 -12.43 -19.30
CA LYS A 94 -19.33 -13.58 -19.91
C LYS A 94 -20.82 -13.31 -20.13
N LEU A 95 -21.51 -12.80 -19.11
CA LEU A 95 -22.94 -12.49 -19.22
C LEU A 95 -23.20 -11.39 -20.27
N GLN A 96 -22.29 -10.42 -20.38
CA GLN A 96 -22.37 -9.37 -21.36
C GLN A 96 -22.15 -9.92 -22.78
N GLU A 97 -21.19 -10.83 -22.98
CA GLU A 97 -21.01 -11.55 -24.24
C GLU A 97 -22.26 -12.37 -24.63
N GLU A 98 -22.84 -13.11 -23.68
CA GLU A 98 -24.08 -13.87 -23.89
C GLU A 98 -25.28 -12.96 -24.23
N ALA A 99 -25.39 -11.79 -23.59
CA ALA A 99 -26.44 -10.81 -23.87
C ALA A 99 -26.30 -10.19 -25.28
N TYR A 100 -25.06 -9.94 -25.74
CA TYR A 100 -24.80 -9.47 -27.10
C TYR A 100 -25.10 -10.54 -28.16
N LEU A 101 -24.83 -11.82 -27.86
CA LEU A 101 -25.15 -12.93 -28.77
C LEU A 101 -26.66 -13.22 -28.83
N ARG A 102 -27.41 -12.95 -27.76
CA ARG A 102 -28.87 -13.13 -27.73
C ARG A 102 -29.64 -12.09 -28.55
N ASN A 103 -29.08 -10.91 -28.80
CA ASN A 103 -29.71 -9.85 -29.58
C ASN A 103 -29.24 -9.87 -31.05
N PRO A 104 -30.10 -10.24 -32.03
CA PRO A 104 -29.73 -10.32 -33.45
C PRO A 104 -29.27 -8.96 -34.04
N GLU A 105 -29.71 -7.86 -33.44
CA GLU A 105 -29.33 -6.50 -33.85
C GLU A 105 -27.96 -6.06 -33.31
N THR A 106 -27.41 -6.66 -32.26
CA THR A 106 -26.12 -6.25 -31.67
C THR A 106 -25.03 -7.32 -31.75
N ALA A 107 -25.39 -8.56 -32.13
CA ALA A 107 -24.47 -9.68 -32.32
C ALA A 107 -23.34 -9.39 -33.33
N PHE A 108 -23.63 -8.59 -34.37
CA PHE A 108 -22.66 -8.19 -35.40
C PHE A 108 -21.56 -7.24 -34.89
N LEU A 109 -21.75 -6.61 -33.73
CA LEU A 109 -20.77 -5.68 -33.14
C LEU A 109 -19.63 -6.43 -32.45
N VAL A 110 -19.88 -7.66 -31.99
CA VAL A 110 -18.96 -8.43 -31.13
C VAL A 110 -18.41 -9.67 -31.83
N SER A 111 -19.20 -10.36 -32.66
CA SER A 111 -18.82 -11.60 -33.34
C SER A 111 -18.54 -11.39 -34.84
N ASN A 112 -17.37 -11.86 -35.31
CA ASN A 112 -17.04 -11.89 -36.74
C ASN A 112 -17.97 -12.85 -37.52
N GLU A 113 -18.32 -14.00 -36.94
CA GLU A 113 -19.18 -14.99 -37.59
C GLU A 113 -20.64 -14.52 -37.71
N ALA A 114 -21.15 -13.79 -36.71
CA ALA A 114 -22.48 -13.18 -36.79
C ALA A 114 -22.52 -11.99 -37.75
N PHE A 115 -21.40 -11.27 -37.90
CA PHE A 115 -21.22 -10.21 -38.88
C PHE A 115 -21.16 -10.78 -40.31
N ASP A 116 -20.38 -11.84 -40.51
CA ASP A 116 -20.24 -12.53 -41.79
C ASP A 116 -21.56 -13.22 -42.20
N GLN A 117 -22.28 -13.84 -41.26
CA GLN A 117 -23.62 -14.37 -41.51
C GLN A 117 -24.62 -13.29 -41.89
N LYS A 118 -24.60 -12.11 -41.25
CA LYS A 118 -25.46 -10.98 -41.63
C LYS A 118 -25.13 -10.43 -43.02
N ILE A 119 -23.86 -10.41 -43.40
CA ILE A 119 -23.42 -10.01 -44.75
C ILE A 119 -23.81 -11.07 -45.79
N GLU A 120 -23.74 -12.35 -45.43
CA GLU A 120 -24.13 -13.47 -46.30
C GLU A 120 -25.67 -13.55 -46.48
N GLU A 121 -26.45 -13.28 -45.42
CA GLU A 121 -27.92 -13.14 -45.47
C GLU A 121 -28.38 -11.98 -46.35
N MET A 122 -27.62 -10.88 -46.38
CA MET A 122 -27.90 -9.71 -47.23
C MET A 122 -27.52 -9.91 -48.70
N GLY A 123 -27.02 -11.09 -49.10
CA GLY A 123 -26.78 -11.56 -50.48
C GLY A 123 -26.79 -10.48 -51.58
N ILE A 124 -25.60 -10.09 -52.05
CA ILE A 124 -25.36 -9.01 -53.03
C ILE A 124 -26.42 -8.99 -54.16
N VAL A 125 -27.19 -7.90 -54.31
CA VAL A 125 -27.21 -6.96 -55.47
C VAL A 125 -28.28 -5.86 -55.22
N GLY A 126 -27.89 -4.71 -54.66
CA GLY A 126 -28.71 -3.49 -54.56
C GLY A 126 -27.95 -2.26 -54.00
N PRO A 127 -28.17 -1.02 -54.49
CA PRO A 127 -27.52 0.19 -53.95
C PRO A 127 -27.86 0.47 -52.48
N GLU A 128 -29.04 0.04 -52.02
CA GLU A 128 -29.51 0.21 -50.65
C GLU A 128 -28.80 -0.75 -49.67
N ASP A 129 -28.50 -1.99 -50.08
CA ASP A 129 -27.77 -2.97 -49.26
C ASP A 129 -26.29 -2.59 -49.09
N ALA A 130 -25.68 -1.96 -50.09
CA ALA A 130 -24.32 -1.42 -49.98
C ALA A 130 -24.21 -0.28 -48.96
N ILE A 131 -25.25 0.55 -48.84
CA ILE A 131 -25.34 1.62 -47.83
C ILE A 131 -25.53 1.02 -46.44
N THR A 132 -26.36 -0.03 -46.31
CA THR A 132 -26.58 -0.74 -45.05
C THR A 132 -25.31 -1.44 -44.55
N ILE A 133 -24.58 -2.12 -45.44
CA ILE A 133 -23.29 -2.75 -45.10
C ILE A 133 -22.25 -1.68 -44.69
N ALA A 134 -22.17 -0.57 -45.42
CA ALA A 134 -21.28 0.54 -45.06
C ALA A 134 -21.66 1.17 -43.70
N GLY A 135 -22.96 1.28 -43.41
CA GLY A 135 -23.49 1.70 -42.11
C GLY A 135 -23.11 0.77 -40.97
N MET A 136 -23.24 -0.55 -41.15
CA MET A 136 -22.82 -1.55 -40.15
C MET A 136 -21.30 -1.51 -39.90
N TYR A 137 -20.47 -1.37 -40.93
CA TYR A 137 -19.03 -1.19 -40.78
C TYR A 137 -18.69 0.11 -40.03
N ALA A 138 -19.40 1.19 -40.32
CA ALA A 138 -19.24 2.47 -39.62
C ALA A 138 -19.63 2.35 -38.14
N GLU A 139 -20.77 1.73 -37.81
CA GLU A 139 -21.21 1.48 -36.44
C GLU A 139 -20.24 0.59 -35.68
N ARG A 140 -19.73 -0.46 -36.31
CA ARG A 140 -18.72 -1.35 -35.74
C ARG A 140 -17.42 -0.61 -35.43
N SER A 141 -16.96 0.25 -36.36
CA SER A 141 -15.78 1.07 -36.16
C SER A 141 -15.97 2.08 -35.02
N ALA A 142 -17.16 2.69 -34.90
CA ALA A 142 -17.48 3.62 -33.83
C ALA A 142 -17.53 2.91 -32.47
N TYR A 143 -18.08 1.70 -32.42
CA TYR A 143 -18.08 0.86 -31.21
C TYR A 143 -16.65 0.47 -30.79
N GLN A 144 -15.83 0.00 -31.73
CA GLN A 144 -14.42 -0.33 -31.47
C GLN A 144 -13.63 0.89 -31.01
N MET A 145 -13.86 2.07 -31.60
CA MET A 145 -13.25 3.33 -31.17
C MET A 145 -13.65 3.68 -29.74
N LYS A 146 -14.94 3.58 -29.39
CA LYS A 146 -15.43 3.82 -28.02
C LYS A 146 -14.77 2.85 -27.03
N GLN A 147 -14.70 1.56 -27.36
CA GLN A 147 -14.08 0.55 -26.51
C GLN A 147 -12.57 0.78 -26.35
N TRP A 148 -11.89 1.19 -27.43
CA TRP A 148 -10.48 1.56 -27.38
C TRP A 148 -10.23 2.77 -26.49
N ILE A 149 -11.07 3.82 -26.54
CA ILE A 149 -10.97 4.98 -25.64
C ILE A 149 -11.16 4.55 -24.18
N LEU A 150 -12.20 3.76 -23.89
CA LEU A 150 -12.45 3.26 -22.54
C LEU A 150 -11.28 2.44 -22.00
N LYS A 151 -10.72 1.56 -22.83
CA LYS A 151 -9.55 0.75 -22.48
C LYS A 151 -8.31 1.62 -22.26
N CYS A 152 -8.06 2.61 -23.12
CA CYS A 152 -6.96 3.55 -22.97
C CYS A 152 -7.04 4.30 -21.63
N VAL A 153 -8.22 4.78 -21.24
CA VAL A 153 -8.41 5.44 -19.94
C VAL A 153 -8.17 4.47 -18.78
N HIS A 154 -8.63 3.23 -18.89
CA HIS A 154 -8.38 2.19 -17.87
C HIS A 154 -6.88 1.89 -17.71
N ASP A 155 -6.18 1.62 -18.80
CA ASP A 155 -4.75 1.29 -18.81
C ASP A 155 -3.90 2.45 -18.24
N ILE A 156 -4.25 3.70 -18.58
CA ILE A 156 -3.56 4.90 -18.03
C ILE A 156 -3.77 5.00 -16.51
N MET A 157 -4.99 4.77 -16.03
CA MET A 157 -5.28 4.79 -14.58
C MET A 157 -4.58 3.65 -13.84
N GLU A 158 -4.52 2.45 -14.43
CA GLU A 158 -3.82 1.29 -13.86
C GLU A 158 -2.32 1.57 -13.72
N ILE A 159 -1.69 2.10 -14.76
CA ILE A 159 -0.26 2.49 -14.71
C ILE A 159 -0.04 3.56 -13.63
N LEU A 160 -0.91 4.56 -13.54
CA LEU A 160 -0.82 5.61 -12.53
C LEU A 160 -0.94 5.04 -11.10
N PHE A 161 -1.85 4.08 -10.90
CA PHE A 161 -2.05 3.41 -9.62
C PHE A 161 -0.79 2.63 -9.19
N HIS A 162 -0.23 1.81 -10.09
CA HIS A 162 1.00 1.08 -9.80
C HIS A 162 2.20 2.01 -9.57
N ALA A 163 2.32 3.08 -10.36
CA ALA A 163 3.37 4.08 -10.19
C ALA A 163 3.27 4.78 -8.82
N ALA A 164 2.07 5.18 -8.40
CA ALA A 164 1.84 5.78 -7.09
C ALA A 164 2.20 4.81 -5.94
N GLY A 165 1.82 3.53 -6.07
CA GLY A 165 2.19 2.49 -5.12
C GLY A 165 3.70 2.35 -4.96
N LEU A 166 4.44 2.34 -6.07
CA LEU A 166 5.90 2.25 -6.07
C LEU A 166 6.56 3.48 -5.40
N ILE A 167 6.03 4.69 -5.65
CA ILE A 167 6.53 5.92 -5.02
C ILE A 167 6.33 5.88 -3.50
N ILE A 168 5.15 5.43 -3.03
CA ILE A 168 4.89 5.29 -1.60
C ILE A 168 5.82 4.26 -0.96
N ASP A 169 6.02 3.11 -1.62
CA ASP A 169 6.88 2.04 -1.12
C ASP A 169 8.35 2.48 -1.02
N THR A 170 8.85 3.18 -2.04
CA THR A 170 10.23 3.71 -2.06
C THR A 170 10.43 4.80 -1.01
N LEU A 171 9.51 5.75 -0.88
CA LEU A 171 9.57 6.79 0.16
C LEU A 171 9.53 6.19 1.57
N ARG A 172 8.61 5.26 1.82
CA ARG A 172 8.50 4.54 3.10
C ARG A 172 9.82 3.85 3.44
N THR A 173 10.34 3.06 2.50
CA THR A 173 11.57 2.28 2.69
C THR A 173 12.77 3.19 2.95
N PHE A 174 12.91 4.28 2.18
CA PHE A 174 13.96 5.27 2.39
C PHE A 174 13.89 5.90 3.79
N ILE A 175 12.72 6.37 4.21
CA ILE A 175 12.56 7.02 5.52
C ILE A 175 12.83 6.02 6.66
N LEU A 176 12.35 4.77 6.55
CA LEU A 176 12.64 3.73 7.55
C LEU A 176 14.13 3.41 7.66
N ILE A 177 14.86 3.39 6.54
CA ILE A 177 16.32 3.22 6.54
C ILE A 177 16.99 4.38 7.27
N VAL A 178 16.63 5.62 6.95
CA VAL A 178 17.18 6.82 7.62
C VAL A 178 16.90 6.79 9.13
N LEU A 179 15.67 6.47 9.54
CA LEU A 179 15.31 6.35 10.95
C LEU A 179 16.06 5.21 11.65
N SER A 180 16.31 4.11 10.96
CA SER A 180 17.07 2.96 11.50
C SER A 180 18.56 3.28 11.68
N ILE A 181 19.13 4.11 10.80
CA ILE A 181 20.52 4.56 10.91
C ILE A 181 20.68 5.58 12.04
N LEU A 182 19.76 6.54 12.16
CA LEU A 182 19.80 7.60 13.18
C LEU A 182 19.27 7.15 14.55
N GLY A 183 18.55 6.04 14.61
CA GLY A 183 17.90 5.54 15.83
C GLY A 183 18.83 5.42 17.05
N PRO A 184 20.04 4.81 16.95
CA PRO A 184 20.97 4.76 18.07
C PRO A 184 21.32 6.14 18.64
N VAL A 185 21.50 7.14 17.77
CA VAL A 185 21.85 8.51 18.18
C VAL A 185 20.70 9.14 18.97
N VAL A 186 19.45 8.95 18.52
CA VAL A 186 18.28 9.45 19.24
C VAL A 186 18.16 8.80 20.62
N PHE A 187 18.44 7.51 20.73
CA PHE A 187 18.47 6.82 22.02
C PHE A 187 19.60 7.35 22.92
N GLY A 188 20.77 7.65 22.36
CA GLY A 188 21.87 8.26 23.13
C GLY A 188 21.53 9.65 23.66
N ILE A 189 20.83 10.45 22.87
CA ILE A 189 20.31 11.76 23.31
C ILE A 189 19.23 11.60 24.39
N ALA A 190 18.40 10.55 24.31
CA ALA A 190 17.34 10.29 25.29
C ALA A 190 17.84 9.94 26.70
N VAL A 191 19.13 9.65 26.87
CA VAL A 191 19.77 9.46 28.19
C VAL A 191 19.79 10.77 29.00
N TRP A 192 19.80 11.92 28.33
CA TRP A 192 19.76 13.21 28.98
C TRP A 192 18.37 13.50 29.54
N ASP A 193 18.28 13.94 30.80
CA ASP A 193 17.01 14.14 31.50
C ASP A 193 16.03 15.06 30.74
N GLY A 194 16.54 16.14 30.13
CA GLY A 194 15.72 17.09 29.36
C GLY A 194 15.32 16.63 27.96
N LEU A 195 15.98 15.61 27.40
CA LEU A 195 15.79 15.17 26.01
C LEU A 195 15.20 13.76 25.92
N SER A 196 14.71 13.21 27.03
CA SER A 196 14.18 11.86 27.05
C SER A 196 12.94 11.62 26.18
N GLY A 197 12.19 12.68 25.84
CA GLY A 197 11.06 12.62 24.89
C GLY A 197 11.48 12.30 23.45
N SER A 198 12.77 12.42 23.11
CA SER A 198 13.29 12.12 21.77
C SER A 198 13.09 10.65 21.37
N MET A 199 13.18 9.72 22.32
CA MET A 199 12.92 8.29 22.09
C MET A 199 11.46 8.05 21.70
N THR A 200 10.51 8.62 22.44
CA THR A 200 9.08 8.50 22.15
C THR A 200 8.74 9.12 20.79
N ALA A 201 9.33 10.27 20.47
CA ALA A 201 9.16 10.91 19.17
C ALA A 201 9.70 10.05 18.02
N TRP A 202 10.83 9.37 18.21
CA TRP A 202 11.37 8.43 17.22
C TRP A 202 10.44 7.23 17.02
N PHE A 203 9.95 6.62 18.10
CA PHE A 203 8.99 5.52 18.01
C PHE A 203 7.71 5.93 17.27
N SER A 204 7.14 7.08 17.61
CA SER A 204 5.95 7.62 16.94
C SER A 204 6.15 7.80 15.44
N ARG A 205 7.29 8.38 15.03
CA ARG A 205 7.63 8.54 13.61
C ARG A 205 7.88 7.21 12.91
N TYR A 206 8.60 6.29 13.54
CA TYR A 206 8.88 4.97 12.97
C TYR A 206 7.60 4.19 12.71
N ILE A 207 6.72 4.11 13.71
CA ILE A 207 5.43 3.43 13.61
C ILE A 207 4.57 4.10 12.54
N SER A 208 4.45 5.43 12.57
CA SER A 208 3.64 6.17 11.60
C SER A 208 4.06 5.89 10.16
N VAL A 209 5.36 5.97 9.86
CA VAL A 209 5.90 5.69 8.52
C VAL A 209 5.69 4.22 8.15
N TYR A 210 5.93 3.30 9.08
CA TYR A 210 5.73 1.87 8.83
C TYR A 210 4.27 1.56 8.47
N LEU A 211 3.32 2.24 9.12
CA LEU A 211 1.88 2.08 8.90
C LEU A 211 1.37 2.70 7.59
N TRP A 212 2.19 3.45 6.83
CA TRP A 212 1.76 4.01 5.54
C TRP A 212 1.26 2.93 4.57
N LEU A 213 1.94 1.78 4.49
CA LEU A 213 1.52 0.69 3.62
C LEU A 213 0.23 0.00 4.09
N PRO A 214 0.08 -0.38 5.39
CA PRO A 214 -1.18 -0.87 5.92
C PRO A 214 -2.35 0.09 5.67
N VAL A 215 -2.16 1.39 5.90
CA VAL A 215 -3.20 2.39 5.68
C VAL A 215 -3.58 2.45 4.20
N SER A 216 -2.61 2.45 3.30
CA SER A 216 -2.85 2.38 1.85
C SER A 216 -3.64 1.12 1.48
N SER A 217 -3.23 -0.04 2.01
CA SER A 217 -3.88 -1.33 1.75
C SER A 217 -5.32 -1.35 2.23
N ILE A 218 -5.62 -0.78 3.40
CA ILE A 218 -6.99 -0.67 3.90
C ILE A 218 -7.85 0.20 2.98
N LEU A 219 -7.32 1.33 2.51
CA LEU A 219 -8.03 2.21 1.58
C LEU A 219 -8.27 1.53 0.22
N THR A 220 -7.27 0.83 -0.32
CA THR A 220 -7.40 0.03 -1.54
C THR A 220 -8.49 -1.01 -1.39
N ALA A 221 -8.46 -1.81 -0.30
CA ALA A 221 -9.50 -2.77 -0.02
C ALA A 221 -10.88 -2.11 0.05
N LEU A 222 -11.06 -1.00 0.77
CA LEU A 222 -12.36 -0.32 0.82
C LEU A 222 -12.86 0.09 -0.58
N LEU A 223 -11.98 0.58 -1.45
CA LEU A 223 -12.31 0.91 -2.84
C LEU A 223 -12.69 -0.34 -3.65
N THR A 224 -11.90 -1.41 -3.56
CA THR A 224 -12.19 -2.69 -4.22
C THR A 224 -13.53 -3.26 -3.78
N LYS A 225 -13.90 -3.11 -2.50
CA LYS A 225 -15.21 -3.53 -2.00
C LYS A 225 -16.36 -2.75 -2.65
N ILE A 226 -16.19 -1.44 -2.83
CA ILE A 226 -17.18 -0.61 -3.51
C ILE A 226 -17.31 -1.05 -4.98
N GLN A 227 -16.20 -1.34 -5.66
CA GLN A 227 -16.20 -1.87 -7.03
C GLN A 227 -16.91 -3.23 -7.12
N VAL A 228 -16.67 -4.14 -6.16
CA VAL A 228 -17.36 -5.43 -6.07
C VAL A 228 -18.88 -5.24 -6.02
N LEU A 229 -19.37 -4.33 -5.17
CA LEU A 229 -20.81 -4.05 -5.06
C LEU A 229 -21.39 -3.44 -6.34
N MET A 230 -20.63 -2.58 -7.03
CA MET A 230 -21.02 -2.00 -8.32
C MET A 230 -21.15 -3.09 -9.39
N VAL A 231 -20.15 -3.96 -9.53
CA VAL A 231 -20.17 -5.05 -10.51
C VAL A 231 -21.27 -6.07 -10.21
N GLN A 232 -21.54 -6.37 -8.93
CA GLN A 232 -22.66 -7.23 -8.55
C GLN A 232 -24.00 -6.66 -9.02
N LYS A 233 -24.23 -5.36 -8.81
CA LYS A 233 -25.44 -4.68 -9.28
C LYS A 233 -25.55 -4.67 -10.81
N ASP A 234 -24.43 -4.50 -11.51
CA ASP A 234 -24.40 -4.59 -12.98
C ASP A 234 -24.75 -6.00 -13.46
N ILE A 235 -24.24 -7.05 -12.80
CA ILE A 235 -24.58 -8.45 -13.08
C ILE A 235 -26.06 -8.72 -12.84
N GLU A 236 -26.63 -8.23 -11.72
CA GLU A 236 -28.06 -8.38 -11.43
C GLU A 236 -28.92 -7.75 -12.53
N THR A 237 -28.55 -6.55 -12.99
CA THR A 237 -29.26 -5.84 -14.07
C THR A 237 -29.15 -6.58 -15.41
N LEU A 238 -28.03 -7.24 -15.69
CA LEU A 238 -27.84 -8.04 -16.91
C LEU A 238 -28.54 -9.42 -16.84
N SER A 239 -28.79 -9.92 -15.62
CA SER A 239 -29.43 -11.22 -15.41
C SER A 239 -30.95 -11.17 -15.39
N ASP A 240 -31.54 -9.99 -15.12
CA ASP A 240 -33.00 -9.79 -15.14
C ASP A 240 -33.43 -9.31 -16.55
N PRO A 241 -34.19 -10.12 -17.32
CA PRO A 241 -34.53 -9.84 -18.72
C PRO A 241 -35.56 -8.72 -18.93
#